data_AF-X1HD60-F1
#
_entry.id   AF-X1HD60-F1
#
_cell.length_a   1.000
_cell.length_b   1.000
_cell.length_c   1.000
_cell.angle_alpha   90.00
_cell.angle_beta   90.00
_cell.angle_gamma   90.00
#
_symmetry.space_group_name_H-M   'P 1'
#
loop_
_entity.id
_entity.type
_entity.pdbx_description
1 polymer ?
#
loop_
_entity_poly.entity_id
_entity_poly.type
_entity_poly.pdbx_seq_one_letter_code
_entity_poly.pdbx_strand_id
1 'polypeptide(L)'
;MGLIKLMGIILTGTSRGLGKALFDLLKNKNIYLLSISRRFLPYQEDISKRNQNIKLLKCDLSKIKDLAKNEEILKYIPINKIGELVFINNAGVVEPIDKVGKLEDNLIYNSMFVNLIAPIIFINKFMRINLEYNIKIKILNITTG
;
A
#
# COMPACT_ATOMS: atom_id res chain seq x y z
N MET A 1 27.81 -17.67 5.00
CA MET A 1 26.94 -17.46 3.82
C MET A 1 25.84 -16.50 4.25
N GLY A 2 25.93 -15.21 3.90
CA GLY A 2 24.92 -14.22 4.31
C GLY A 2 23.58 -14.54 3.65
N LEU A 3 22.48 -14.54 4.41
CA LEU A 3 21.14 -14.66 3.84
C LEU A 3 20.94 -13.56 2.81
N ILE A 4 20.60 -13.93 1.57
CA ILE A 4 20.14 -12.98 0.55
C ILE A 4 18.84 -12.37 1.08
N LYS A 5 18.90 -11.10 1.48
CA LYS A 5 17.73 -10.36 1.92
C LYS A 5 16.90 -9.98 0.69
N LEU A 6 15.61 -10.31 0.71
CA LEU A 6 14.69 -9.96 -0.36
C LEU A 6 14.24 -8.49 -0.23
N MET A 7 13.53 -7.99 -1.24
CA MET A 7 12.84 -6.71 -1.16
C MET A 7 11.40 -6.93 -0.67
N GLY A 8 10.94 -6.08 0.25
CA GLY A 8 9.54 -5.98 0.62
C GLY A 8 8.88 -4.84 -0.15
N ILE A 9 7.71 -5.05 -0.72
CA ILE A 9 6.91 -4.03 -1.40
C ILE A 9 5.52 -3.97 -0.79
N ILE A 10 5.08 -2.77 -0.43
CA ILE A 10 3.69 -2.47 -0.10
C ILE A 10 3.11 -1.63 -1.25
N LEU A 11 2.03 -2.10 -1.86
CA LEU A 11 1.41 -1.45 -3.01
C LEU A 11 -0.09 -1.20 -2.74
N THR A 12 -0.52 0.05 -2.84
CA THR A 12 -1.94 0.42 -2.67
C THR A 12 -2.68 0.51 -4.00
N GLY A 13 -3.96 0.14 -4.03
CA GLY A 13 -4.86 0.42 -5.16
C GLY A 13 -4.66 -0.45 -6.41
N THR A 14 -4.68 -1.78 -6.25
CA THR A 14 -4.28 -2.78 -7.27
C THR A 14 -5.42 -3.38 -8.10
N SER A 15 -6.64 -2.85 -7.99
CA SER A 15 -7.81 -3.43 -8.67
C SER A 15 -8.03 -2.91 -10.10
N ARG A 16 -7.35 -1.84 -10.52
CA ARG A 16 -7.48 -1.22 -11.85
C ARG A 16 -6.25 -0.37 -12.20
N GLY A 17 -6.18 0.07 -13.46
CA GLY A 17 -5.19 1.05 -13.95
C GLY A 17 -3.75 0.66 -13.65
N LEU A 18 -2.93 1.67 -13.31
CA LEU A 18 -1.50 1.50 -13.02
C LEU A 18 -1.24 0.50 -11.88
N GLY A 19 -2.01 0.57 -10.79
CA GLY A 19 -1.84 -0.34 -9.66
C GLY A 19 -2.07 -1.81 -10.01
N LYS A 20 -3.03 -2.11 -10.90
CA LYS A 20 -3.22 -3.47 -11.43
C LYS A 20 -2.00 -3.90 -12.25
N ALA A 21 -1.52 -3.04 -13.15
CA ALA A 21 -0.36 -3.34 -14.00
C ALA A 21 0.91 -3.59 -13.15
N LEU A 22 1.13 -2.76 -12.11
CA LEU A 22 2.22 -2.95 -11.16
C LEU A 22 2.09 -4.28 -10.40
N PHE A 23 0.89 -4.64 -9.93
CA PHE A 23 0.69 -5.95 -9.31
C PHE A 23 1.02 -7.10 -10.28
N ASP A 24 0.56 -7.02 -11.53
CA ASP A 24 0.82 -8.03 -12.55
C ASP A 24 2.30 -8.16 -12.92
N LEU A 25 3.07 -7.08 -12.84
CA LEU A 25 4.53 -7.10 -13.00
C LEU A 25 5.24 -7.71 -11.79
N LEU A 26 4.79 -7.35 -10.58
CA LEU A 26 5.47 -7.70 -9.33
C LEU A 26 5.19 -9.13 -8.85
N LYS A 27 4.03 -9.71 -9.19
CA LYS A 27 3.63 -11.06 -8.75
C LYS A 27 4.60 -12.19 -9.14
N ASN A 28 5.40 -11.97 -10.19
CA ASN A 28 6.36 -12.95 -10.71
C ASN A 28 7.80 -12.69 -10.23
N LYS A 29 8.01 -11.68 -9.38
CA LYS A 29 9.34 -11.34 -8.84
C LYS A 29 9.59 -12.07 -7.53
N ASN A 30 10.85 -12.35 -7.23
CA ASN A 30 11.26 -12.93 -5.95
C ASN A 30 11.31 -11.84 -4.86
N ILE A 31 10.14 -11.43 -4.38
CA ILE A 31 9.93 -10.35 -3.40
C ILE A 31 8.84 -10.74 -2.40
N TYR A 32 8.76 -10.03 -1.28
CA TYR A 32 7.56 -10.00 -0.46
C TYR A 32 6.65 -8.87 -0.95
N LEU A 33 5.40 -9.17 -1.29
CA LEU A 33 4.43 -8.19 -1.77
C LEU A 33 3.20 -8.17 -0.87
N LEU A 34 2.93 -7.02 -0.27
CA LEU A 34 1.65 -6.72 0.36
C LEU A 34 0.86 -5.79 -0.55
N SER A 35 -0.28 -6.26 -1.03
CA SER A 35 -1.22 -5.45 -1.79
C SER A 35 -2.37 -4.98 -0.91
N ILE A 36 -2.63 -3.68 -0.90
CA ILE A 36 -3.67 -3.05 -0.07
C ILE A 36 -4.72 -2.41 -0.98
N SER A 37 -5.95 -2.90 -0.92
CA SER A 37 -7.04 -2.40 -1.78
C SER A 37 -8.41 -2.57 -1.14
N ARG A 38 -9.39 -1.78 -1.57
CA ARG A 38 -10.81 -1.97 -1.18
C ARG A 38 -11.40 -3.27 -1.70
N ARG A 39 -10.89 -3.76 -2.83
CA ARG A 39 -11.30 -4.98 -3.51
C ARG A 39 -10.12 -5.57 -4.28
N PHE A 40 -10.16 -6.86 -4.52
CA PHE A 40 -9.18 -7.58 -5.34
C PHE A 40 -9.88 -8.26 -6.51
N LEU A 41 -9.12 -8.54 -7.57
CA LEU A 41 -9.59 -9.34 -8.70
C LEU A 41 -9.44 -10.84 -8.36
N PRO A 42 -10.33 -11.73 -8.84
CA PRO A 42 -10.29 -13.14 -8.46
C PRO A 42 -8.92 -13.81 -8.64
N TYR A 43 -8.24 -13.53 -9.74
CA TYR A 43 -6.91 -14.08 -10.00
C TYR A 43 -5.84 -13.61 -8.98
N GLN A 44 -5.99 -12.42 -8.39
CA GLN A 44 -5.06 -11.93 -7.37
C GLN A 44 -5.21 -12.76 -6.10
N GLU A 45 -6.45 -13.08 -5.73
CA GLU A 45 -6.74 -13.96 -4.58
C GLU A 45 -6.16 -15.35 -4.80
N ASP A 46 -6.36 -15.94 -5.98
CA ASP A 46 -5.81 -17.26 -6.33
C ASP A 46 -4.28 -17.29 -6.32
N ILE A 47 -3.63 -16.18 -6.70
CA ILE A 47 -2.18 -16.04 -6.60
C ILE A 47 -1.76 -16.01 -5.13
N SER A 48 -2.42 -15.22 -4.29
CA SER A 48 -2.05 -15.09 -2.87
C SER A 48 -2.20 -16.39 -2.08
N LYS A 49 -3.14 -17.26 -2.48
CA LYS A 49 -3.29 -18.63 -1.92
C LYS A 49 -2.13 -19.55 -2.30
N ARG A 50 -1.57 -19.38 -3.50
CA ARG A 50 -0.49 -20.23 -4.05
C ARG A 50 0.91 -19.72 -3.74
N ASN A 51 1.07 -18.42 -3.52
CA ASN A 51 2.35 -17.79 -3.24
C ASN A 51 2.30 -17.10 -1.87
N GLN A 52 2.96 -17.70 -0.88
CA GLN A 52 2.99 -17.19 0.49
C GLN A 52 3.68 -15.83 0.64
N ASN A 53 4.52 -15.42 -0.33
CA ASN A 53 5.17 -14.12 -0.32
C ASN A 53 4.25 -12.99 -0.78
N ILE A 54 3.06 -13.31 -1.32
CA ILE A 54 2.07 -12.33 -1.76
C ILE A 54 0.89 -12.34 -0.79
N LYS A 55 0.66 -11.21 -0.13
CA LYS A 55 -0.45 -11.00 0.80
C LYS A 55 -1.39 -9.91 0.26
N LEU A 56 -2.69 -10.12 0.47
CA LEU A 56 -3.73 -9.17 0.12
C LEU A 56 -4.38 -8.67 1.42
N LEU A 57 -4.44 -7.36 1.58
CA LEU A 57 -5.10 -6.72 2.71
C LEU A 57 -6.26 -5.86 2.20
N LYS A 58 -7.48 -6.27 2.56
CA LYS A 58 -8.68 -5.49 2.25
C LYS A 58 -8.77 -4.30 3.21
N CYS A 59 -8.62 -3.10 2.69
CA CYS A 59 -8.61 -1.86 3.48
C CYS A 59 -9.22 -0.73 2.67
N ASP A 60 -10.08 0.08 3.31
CA ASP A 60 -10.54 1.34 2.75
C ASP A 60 -9.71 2.50 3.30
N LEU A 61 -8.89 3.12 2.45
CA LEU A 61 -7.98 4.19 2.88
C LEU A 61 -8.70 5.48 3.26
N SER A 62 -9.98 5.66 2.87
CA SER A 62 -10.77 6.79 3.36
C SER A 62 -11.23 6.62 4.81
N LYS A 63 -11.07 5.42 5.40
CA LYS A 63 -11.56 5.10 6.74
C LYS A 63 -10.41 4.97 7.73
N ILE A 64 -10.29 5.95 8.64
CA ILE A 64 -9.29 5.97 9.73
C ILE A 64 -9.27 4.67 10.54
N LYS A 65 -10.45 4.07 10.80
CA LYS A 65 -10.56 2.86 11.63
C LYS A 65 -9.85 1.66 10.99
N ASP A 66 -9.82 1.59 9.66
CA ASP A 66 -9.11 0.54 8.95
C ASP A 66 -7.60 0.75 9.09
N LEU A 67 -7.13 2.02 9.03
CA LEU A 67 -5.72 2.39 9.23
C LEU A 67 -5.23 2.17 10.66
N ALA A 68 -6.08 2.33 11.67
CA ALA A 68 -5.73 2.10 13.07
C ALA A 68 -5.51 0.61 13.38
N LYS A 69 -6.36 -0.27 12.83
CA LYS A 69 -6.18 -1.75 12.94
C LYS A 69 -4.94 -2.27 12.22
N ASN A 70 -4.36 -1.46 11.33
CA ASN A 70 -3.23 -1.82 10.49
C ASN A 70 -1.85 -1.72 11.17
N GLU A 71 -1.73 -1.68 12.50
CA GLU A 71 -0.43 -2.00 13.14
C GLU A 71 0.08 -3.38 12.71
N GLU A 72 -0.83 -4.25 12.27
CA GLU A 72 -0.52 -5.56 11.71
C GLU A 72 -0.04 -5.56 10.25
N ILE A 73 -0.07 -4.44 9.51
CA ILE A 73 0.43 -4.39 8.12
C ILE A 73 1.84 -4.94 8.00
N LEU A 74 2.63 -4.72 9.05
CA LEU A 74 4.01 -5.12 9.14
C LEU A 74 4.17 -6.60 9.48
N LYS A 75 3.16 -7.23 10.08
CA LYS A 75 3.14 -8.69 10.24
C LYS A 75 3.08 -9.41 8.89
N TYR A 76 2.58 -8.76 7.84
CA TYR A 76 2.51 -9.34 6.49
C TYR A 76 3.82 -9.27 5.72
N ILE A 77 4.78 -8.44 6.15
CA ILE A 77 6.12 -8.38 5.55
C ILE A 77 7.15 -8.80 6.60
N PRO A 78 7.89 -9.90 6.36
CA PRO A 78 8.90 -10.37 7.32
C PRO A 78 10.09 -9.42 7.33
N ILE A 79 10.05 -8.41 8.19
CA ILE A 79 10.99 -7.28 8.19
C ILE A 79 12.44 -7.73 8.39
N ASN A 80 12.64 -8.80 9.15
CA ASN A 80 13.93 -9.44 9.40
C ASN A 80 14.50 -10.17 8.17
N LYS A 81 13.68 -10.47 7.16
CA LYS A 81 14.08 -11.16 5.93
C LYS A 81 14.28 -10.21 4.75
N ILE A 82 14.04 -8.92 4.92
CA ILE A 82 14.20 -7.92 3.85
C ILE A 82 15.37 -6.97 4.10
N GLY A 83 15.94 -6.47 3.00
CA GLY A 83 17.01 -5.47 3.02
C GLY A 83 16.49 -4.07 2.72
N GLU A 84 15.33 -3.99 2.06
CA GLU A 84 14.68 -2.75 1.67
C GLU A 84 13.16 -2.93 1.68
N LEU A 85 12.44 -1.93 2.20
CA LEU A 85 11.00 -1.79 2.09
C LEU A 85 10.66 -0.67 1.11
N VAL A 86 9.90 -1.00 0.07
CA VAL A 86 9.37 -0.03 -0.90
C VAL A 86 7.88 0.14 -0.66
N PHE A 87 7.46 1.36 -0.35
CA PHE A 87 6.05 1.73 -0.30
C PHE A 87 5.65 2.45 -1.57
N ILE A 88 4.78 1.83 -2.37
CA ILE A 88 4.18 2.43 -3.56
C ILE A 88 2.76 2.85 -3.20
N ASN A 89 2.61 4.13 -2.89
CA ASN A 89 1.33 4.75 -2.67
C ASN A 89 0.69 5.11 -4.02
N ASN A 90 -0.22 4.27 -4.49
CA ASN A 90 -0.88 4.39 -5.79
C ASN A 90 -2.41 4.49 -5.70
N ALA A 91 -3.03 4.08 -4.58
CA ALA A 91 -4.45 4.30 -4.38
C ALA A 91 -4.75 5.80 -4.37
N GLY A 92 -5.64 6.21 -5.27
CA GLY A 92 -6.08 7.59 -5.37
C GLY A 92 -7.53 7.72 -5.81
N VAL A 93 -8.13 8.87 -5.52
CA VAL A 93 -9.46 9.28 -5.99
C VAL A 93 -9.39 10.68 -6.55
N VAL A 94 -10.10 10.92 -7.67
CA VAL A 94 -10.16 12.25 -8.30
C VAL A 94 -11.33 13.07 -7.76
N GLU A 95 -12.41 12.40 -7.34
CA GLU A 95 -13.54 13.06 -6.68
C GLU A 95 -13.11 13.80 -5.40
N PRO A 96 -13.77 14.90 -5.04
CA PRO A 96 -14.88 15.53 -5.78
C PRO A 96 -14.41 16.41 -6.96
N ILE A 97 -15.12 16.36 -8.09
CA ILE A 97 -14.94 17.28 -9.22
C ILE A 97 -16.12 18.27 -9.28
N ASP A 98 -15.96 19.46 -8.70
CA ASP A 98 -16.90 20.59 -8.83
C ASP A 98 -16.18 21.93 -8.55
N LYS A 99 -16.92 23.05 -8.63
CA LYS A 99 -16.47 24.38 -8.25
C LYS A 99 -16.33 24.49 -6.73
N VAL A 100 -15.29 25.21 -6.28
CA VAL A 100 -15.16 25.62 -4.89
C VAL A 100 -16.42 26.38 -4.45
N GLY A 101 -16.96 26.01 -3.28
CA GLY A 101 -18.25 26.49 -2.78
C GLY A 101 -19.44 25.57 -3.10
N LYS A 102 -19.27 24.56 -3.97
CA LYS A 102 -20.27 23.52 -4.24
C LYS A 102 -19.84 22.11 -3.86
N LEU A 103 -18.57 21.94 -3.50
CA LEU A 103 -18.01 20.67 -3.09
C LEU A 103 -18.69 20.18 -1.80
N GLU A 104 -19.07 18.91 -1.77
CA GLU A 104 -19.53 18.28 -0.54
C GLU A 104 -18.35 18.00 0.39
N ASP A 105 -18.42 18.49 1.63
CA ASP A 105 -17.35 18.35 2.63
C ASP A 105 -16.87 16.90 2.80
N ASN A 106 -17.81 15.94 2.84
CA ASN A 106 -17.47 14.52 2.98
C ASN A 106 -16.62 13.97 1.82
N LEU A 107 -16.84 14.47 0.60
CA LEU A 107 -16.03 14.08 -0.56
C LEU A 107 -14.64 14.71 -0.47
N ILE A 108 -14.55 15.97 -0.03
CA ILE A 108 -13.26 16.63 0.24
C ILE A 108 -12.47 15.81 1.26
N TYR A 109 -13.08 15.48 2.40
CA TYR A 109 -12.45 14.65 3.43
C TYR A 109 -11.98 13.32 2.84
N ASN A 110 -12.84 12.59 2.12
CA ASN A 110 -12.46 11.31 1.51
C ASN A 110 -11.27 11.45 0.56
N SER A 111 -11.24 12.49 -0.28
CA SER A 111 -10.14 12.77 -1.19
C SER A 111 -8.84 13.01 -0.44
N MET A 112 -8.86 13.90 0.56
CA MET A 112 -7.72 14.20 1.41
C MET A 112 -7.23 12.96 2.18
N PHE A 113 -8.17 12.13 2.66
CA PHE A 113 -7.83 10.90 3.36
C PHE A 113 -7.09 9.91 2.48
N VAL A 114 -7.62 9.63 1.29
CA VAL A 114 -7.02 8.64 0.39
C VAL A 114 -5.71 9.16 -0.20
N ASN A 115 -5.69 10.39 -0.70
CA ASN A 115 -4.57 10.90 -1.50
C ASN A 115 -3.40 11.43 -0.65
N LEU A 116 -3.65 11.83 0.60
CA LEU A 116 -2.65 12.52 1.44
C LEU A 116 -2.50 11.93 2.84
N ILE A 117 -3.58 11.89 3.62
CA ILE A 117 -3.50 11.57 5.06
C ILE A 117 -3.12 10.10 5.28
N ALA A 118 -3.77 9.15 4.60
CA ALA A 118 -3.44 7.73 4.74
C ALA A 118 -1.98 7.41 4.35
N PRO A 119 -1.44 7.94 3.23
CA PRO A 119 -0.01 7.84 2.91
C PRO A 119 0.91 8.36 4.02
N ILE A 120 0.63 9.55 4.58
CA ILE A 120 1.41 10.13 5.68
C ILE A 120 1.37 9.21 6.91
N ILE A 121 0.20 8.68 7.26
CA ILE A 121 0.04 7.73 8.38
C ILE A 121 0.89 6.48 8.16
N PHE A 122 0.90 5.91 6.95
CA PHE A 122 1.75 4.75 6.65
C PHE A 122 3.23 5.07 6.76
N ILE A 123 3.66 6.20 6.19
CA ILE A 123 5.05 6.64 6.24
C ILE A 123 5.50 6.82 7.70
N ASN A 124 4.69 7.48 8.52
CA ASN A 124 4.95 7.65 9.95
C ASN A 124 5.12 6.30 10.66
N LYS A 125 4.26 5.31 10.34
CA LYS A 125 4.41 3.94 10.87
C LYS A 125 5.70 3.29 10.38
N PHE A 126 6.05 3.42 9.11
CA PHE A 126 7.28 2.84 8.57
C PHE A 126 8.54 3.46 9.17
N MET A 127 8.54 4.75 9.48
CA MET A 127 9.68 5.39 10.15
C MET A 127 9.91 4.82 11.55
N ARG A 128 8.85 4.51 12.31
CA ARG A 128 8.97 3.85 13.62
C ARG A 128 9.68 2.49 13.52
N ILE A 129 9.41 1.74 12.46
CA ILE A 129 10.09 0.45 12.19
C ILE A 129 11.55 0.66 11.86
N ASN A 130 11.87 1.66 11.04
CA ASN A 130 13.25 1.91 10.68
C ASN A 130 14.09 2.24 11.92
N LEU A 131 13.53 2.94 12.91
CA LEU A 131 14.21 3.17 14.20
C LEU A 131 14.56 1.86 14.93
N GLU A 132 13.75 0.80 14.79
CA GLU A 132 13.96 -0.48 15.46
C GLU A 132 14.83 -1.46 14.64
N TYR A 133 14.59 -1.55 13.33
CA TYR A 133 15.19 -2.58 12.46
C TYR A 133 16.29 -2.07 11.53
N ASN A 134 16.51 -0.75 11.47
CA ASN A 134 17.49 -0.09 10.59
C ASN A 134 17.43 -0.57 9.13
N ILE A 135 16.21 -0.68 8.59
CA ILE A 135 15.96 -1.13 7.21
C ILE A 135 15.91 0.05 6.25
N LYS A 136 16.44 -0.11 5.03
CA LYS A 136 16.29 0.93 4.00
C LYS A 136 14.82 1.06 3.60
N ILE A 137 14.30 2.28 3.56
CA ILE A 137 12.91 2.56 3.14
C ILE A 137 12.92 3.47 1.92
N LYS A 138 12.16 3.09 0.89
CA LYS A 138 11.85 3.93 -0.28
C LYS A 138 10.35 4.17 -0.34
N ILE A 139 9.96 5.40 -0.62
CA ILE A 139 8.55 5.79 -0.77
C ILE A 139 8.37 6.35 -2.18
N LEU A 140 7.41 5.80 -2.91
CA LEU A 140 6.97 6.27 -4.21
C LEU A 140 5.50 6.68 -4.11
N ASN A 141 5.25 7.98 -4.20
CA ASN A 141 3.90 8.52 -4.30
C ASN A 141 3.56 8.68 -5.78
N ILE A 142 2.53 7.98 -6.23
CA ILE A 142 1.96 8.19 -7.55
C ILE A 142 0.95 9.32 -7.43
N THR A 143 1.32 10.49 -7.94
CA THR A 143 0.42 11.65 -8.05
C THR A 143 -0.11 11.76 -9.47
N THR A 144 -1.13 12.59 -9.65
CA THR A 144 -1.53 13.04 -10.99
C THR A 144 -0.67 14.23 -11.41
N GLY A 145 -0.54 14.44 -12.72
CA GLY A 145 -0.09 15.72 -13.28
C GLY A 145 -1.26 16.68 -13.43
#